data_AF-A0A6L6IW50-F1
#
_entry.id   AF-A0A6L6IW50-F1
#
_cell.length_a   1.000
_cell.length_b   1.000
_cell.length_c   1.000
_cell.angle_alpha   90.00
_cell.angle_beta   90.00
_cell.angle_gamma   90.00
#
_symmetry.space_group_name_H-M   'P 1'
#
loop_
_entity.id
_entity.type
_entity.pdbx_description
1 polymer ?
#
loop_
_entity_poly.entity_id
_entity_poly.type
_entity_poly.pdbx_seq_one_letter_code
_entity_poly.pdbx_strand_id
1 'polypeptide(L)'
;MTQDATDNHMSMAVRNSNGTFARGPGRVKGSKNRLTRESVEKLHELAPAAWAALINNLAAGEQRAVEFVLNRLLPAGRVLEVDATPDGIRDHLEHGDFSTDEARAIASVLEKLESLEKISVLEQRVEQLTALLQGGAI
;
A
#
# COMPACT_ATOMS: atom_id res chain seq x y z
N MET A 1 -48.07 4.33 -10.56
CA MET A 1 -47.90 5.67 -9.97
C MET A 1 -46.89 5.55 -8.85
N THR A 2 -45.67 5.99 -9.12
CA THR A 2 -44.50 5.96 -8.25
C THR A 2 -44.62 7.06 -7.20
N GLN A 3 -44.58 6.70 -5.91
CA GLN A 3 -44.39 7.66 -4.82
C GLN A 3 -42.91 7.68 -4.46
N ASP A 4 -42.22 8.74 -4.90
CA ASP A 4 -40.90 9.12 -4.45
C ASP A 4 -40.95 9.38 -2.94
N ALA A 5 -40.33 8.49 -2.17
CA ALA A 5 -40.00 8.77 -0.78
C ALA A 5 -38.87 9.79 -0.78
N THR A 6 -39.22 11.05 -0.52
CA THR A 6 -38.27 12.14 -0.35
C THR A 6 -37.30 11.82 0.80
N ASP A 7 -36.04 11.61 0.43
CA ASP A 7 -34.89 11.55 1.33
C ASP A 7 -34.83 12.81 2.19
N ASN A 8 -35.32 12.69 3.42
CA ASN A 8 -35.35 13.78 4.38
C ASN A 8 -34.01 13.84 5.13
N HIS A 9 -32.92 14.15 4.43
CA HIS A 9 -31.61 14.43 5.04
C HIS A 9 -31.54 15.89 5.55
N MET A 10 -32.52 16.32 6.35
CA MET A 10 -32.45 17.61 7.02
C MET A 10 -31.74 17.44 8.36
N SER A 11 -30.44 17.72 8.40
CA SER A 11 -29.70 17.82 9.65
C SER A 11 -30.36 18.87 10.55
N MET A 12 -30.87 18.45 11.71
CA MET A 12 -31.41 19.33 12.78
C MET A 12 -30.28 20.13 13.47
N ALA A 13 -29.37 20.72 12.68
CA ALA A 13 -28.29 21.54 13.20
C ALA A 13 -28.90 22.87 13.68
N VAL A 14 -28.82 23.10 14.99
CA VAL A 14 -29.18 24.38 15.64
C VAL A 14 -28.48 25.51 14.88
N ARG A 15 -29.20 26.56 14.51
CA ARG A 15 -28.64 27.75 13.83
C ARG A 15 -28.53 28.91 14.80
N ASN A 16 -27.47 29.69 14.67
CA ASN A 16 -27.31 30.95 15.39
C ASN A 16 -28.27 32.02 14.81
N SER A 17 -28.51 33.09 15.56
CA SER A 17 -29.33 34.25 15.15
C SER A 17 -28.86 34.91 13.83
N ASN A 18 -27.60 34.70 13.45
CA ASN A 18 -27.01 35.22 12.21
C ASN A 18 -27.16 34.25 11.02
N GLY A 19 -28.02 33.23 11.12
CA GLY A 19 -28.29 32.25 10.05
C GLY A 19 -27.22 31.19 9.84
N THR A 20 -26.06 31.31 10.51
CA THR A 20 -24.98 30.32 10.49
C THR A 20 -25.32 29.10 11.34
N PHE A 21 -24.81 27.92 10.97
CA PHE A 21 -24.94 26.73 11.82
C PHE A 21 -24.21 26.96 13.14
N ALA A 22 -24.89 26.70 14.26
CA ALA A 22 -24.26 26.69 15.57
C ALA A 22 -23.17 25.62 15.56
N ARG A 23 -21.97 25.97 16.05
CA ARG A 23 -20.92 24.98 16.31
C ARG A 23 -21.41 24.09 17.45
N GLY A 24 -22.10 23.00 17.10
CA GLY A 24 -22.31 21.88 18.02
C GLY A 24 -20.95 21.33 18.47
N PRO A 25 -20.92 20.48 19.52
CA PRO A 25 -19.70 19.79 19.90
C PRO A 25 -19.23 18.92 18.73
N GLY A 26 -18.35 19.50 17.91
CA GLY A 26 -17.70 18.80 16.83
C GLY A 26 -16.86 17.67 17.41
N ARG A 27 -16.55 16.68 16.58
CA ARG A 27 -15.67 15.58 16.97
C ARG A 27 -14.39 16.13 17.59
N VAL A 28 -14.09 15.75 18.83
CA VAL A 28 -12.92 16.25 19.58
C VAL A 28 -11.68 16.04 18.73
N LYS A 29 -10.91 17.12 18.52
CA LYS A 29 -9.68 17.10 17.72
C LYS A 29 -8.72 16.07 18.34
N GLY A 30 -8.53 14.93 17.68
CA GLY A 30 -7.71 13.83 18.17
C GLY A 30 -8.47 12.53 18.48
N SER A 31 -9.80 12.49 18.39
CA SER A 31 -10.54 11.21 18.42
C SER A 31 -10.30 10.45 17.11
N LYS A 32 -9.14 9.80 17.03
CA LYS A 32 -8.89 8.76 16.03
C LYS A 32 -9.85 7.61 16.38
N ASN A 33 -10.59 7.09 15.41
CA ASN A 33 -11.28 5.82 15.53
C ASN A 33 -10.22 4.71 15.63
N ARG A 34 -9.50 4.68 16.74
CA ARG A 34 -8.52 3.64 17.03
C ARG A 34 -9.34 2.43 17.42
N LEU A 35 -9.31 1.38 16.59
CA LEU A 35 -9.84 0.08 16.99
C LEU A 35 -9.29 -0.23 18.39
N THR A 36 -10.18 -0.57 19.32
CA THR A 36 -9.73 -1.02 20.63
C THR A 36 -9.00 -2.33 20.44
N ARG A 37 -7.99 -2.58 21.27
CA ARG A 37 -7.22 -3.82 21.24
C ARG A 37 -8.14 -5.05 21.33
N GLU A 38 -9.16 -4.97 22.17
CA GLU A 38 -10.20 -6.00 22.31
C GLU A 38 -10.94 -6.29 20.99
N SER A 39 -11.24 -5.26 20.18
CA SER A 39 -11.85 -5.47 18.86
C SER A 39 -10.91 -6.19 17.90
N VAL A 40 -9.60 -5.93 17.98
CA VAL A 40 -8.59 -6.61 17.15
C VAL A 40 -8.43 -8.08 17.57
N GLU A 41 -8.41 -8.36 18.87
CA GLU A 41 -8.34 -9.73 19.41
C GLU A 41 -9.55 -10.57 18.96
N LYS A 42 -10.77 -10.01 19.04
CA LYS A 42 -11.99 -10.67 18.53
C LYS A 42 -11.94 -10.92 17.01
N LEU A 43 -11.34 -10.02 16.23
CA LEU A 43 -11.16 -10.24 14.79
C LEU A 43 -10.19 -11.39 14.50
N HIS A 44 -9.13 -11.55 15.30
CA HIS A 44 -8.21 -12.68 15.18
C HIS A 44 -8.89 -14.01 15.49
N GLU A 45 -9.75 -14.05 16.51
CA GLU A 45 -10.53 -15.25 16.86
C GLU A 45 -11.48 -15.69 15.73
N LEU A 46 -11.98 -14.74 14.94
CA LEU A 46 -12.84 -15.02 13.78
C LEU A 46 -12.08 -15.50 12.54
N ALA A 47 -10.76 -15.31 12.49
CA ALA A 47 -9.96 -15.62 11.31
C ALA A 47 -10.05 -17.11 10.88
N PRO A 48 -9.97 -18.11 11.78
CA PRO A 48 -10.08 -19.52 11.38
C PRO A 48 -11.44 -19.86 10.76
N ALA A 49 -12.53 -19.35 11.33
CA ALA A 49 -13.88 -19.56 10.82
C ALA A 49 -14.07 -18.88 9.46
N ALA A 50 -13.53 -17.68 9.27
CA ALA A 50 -13.56 -16.98 8.00
C ALA A 50 -12.81 -17.74 6.90
N TRP A 51 -11.65 -18.32 7.22
CA TRP A 51 -10.89 -19.15 6.28
C TRP A 51 -11.65 -20.42 5.88
N ALA A 52 -12.27 -21.11 6.84
CA ALA A 52 -13.09 -22.29 6.55
C ALA A 52 -14.28 -21.94 5.63
N ALA A 53 -14.96 -20.83 5.90
CA ALA A 53 -16.05 -20.34 5.06
C ALA A 53 -15.58 -19.99 3.64
N LEU A 54 -14.41 -19.37 3.51
CA LEU A 54 -13.83 -19.04 2.20
C LEU A 54 -13.52 -20.30 1.38
N ILE A 55 -12.94 -21.33 2.01
CA ILE A 55 -12.66 -22.62 1.34
C ILE A 55 -13.96 -23.27 0.85
N ASN A 56 -15.00 -23.28 1.69
CA ASN A 56 -16.30 -23.84 1.32
C ASN A 56 -16.94 -23.08 0.15
N ASN A 57 -16.88 -21.75 0.16
CA ASN A 57 -17.41 -20.93 -0.92
C ASN A 57 -16.64 -21.12 -2.23
N LEU A 58 -15.31 -21.29 -2.16
CA LEU A 58 -14.50 -21.63 -3.33
C LEU A 58 -14.87 -23.00 -3.91
N ALA A 59 -15.04 -24.01 -3.05
CA ALA A 59 -15.46 -25.34 -3.46
C ALA A 59 -16.88 -25.34 -4.08
N ALA A 60 -17.76 -24.45 -3.63
CA ALA A 60 -19.09 -24.24 -4.18
C ALA A 60 -19.10 -23.43 -5.49
N GLY A 61 -17.96 -22.89 -5.93
CA GLY A 61 -17.87 -22.08 -7.15
C GLY A 61 -18.46 -20.67 -7.01
N GLU A 62 -18.58 -20.15 -5.78
CA GLU A 62 -19.08 -18.79 -5.55
C GLU A 62 -18.13 -17.74 -6.14
N GLN A 63 -18.61 -16.99 -7.14
CA GLN A 63 -17.80 -16.05 -7.91
C GLN A 63 -17.09 -15.02 -7.03
N ARG A 64 -17.76 -14.52 -5.98
CA ARG A 64 -17.18 -13.52 -5.06
C ARG A 64 -15.97 -14.07 -4.29
N ALA A 65 -16.00 -15.35 -3.91
CA ALA A 65 -14.88 -15.97 -3.20
C ALA A 65 -13.70 -16.17 -4.15
N VAL A 66 -13.97 -16.57 -5.40
CA VAL A 66 -12.96 -16.70 -6.45
C VAL A 66 -12.31 -15.35 -6.75
N GLU A 67 -13.09 -14.30 -6.98
CA GLU A 67 -12.60 -12.94 -7.21
C GLU A 67 -11.78 -12.42 -6.03
N PHE A 68 -12.23 -12.63 -4.80
CA PHE A 68 -11.50 -12.24 -3.59
C PHE A 68 -10.12 -12.90 -3.53
N VAL A 69 -10.03 -14.19 -3.82
CA VAL A 69 -8.77 -14.94 -3.80
C VAL A 69 -7.86 -14.54 -4.95
N LEU A 70 -8.39 -14.40 -6.18
CA LEU A 70 -7.62 -13.96 -7.33
C LEU A 70 -7.02 -12.57 -7.13
N ASN A 71 -7.80 -11.61 -6.62
CA ASN A 71 -7.31 -10.26 -6.34
C ASN A 71 -6.22 -10.21 -5.26
N ARG A 72 -6.10 -11.25 -4.43
CA ARG A 72 -5.13 -11.30 -3.33
C ARG A 72 -3.87 -12.09 -3.68
N LEU A 73 -3.99 -13.11 -4.54
CA LEU A 73 -2.89 -13.94 -5.04
C LEU A 73 -2.21 -13.32 -6.25
N LEU A 74 -2.99 -12.75 -7.16
CA LEU A 74 -2.43 -12.01 -8.27
C LEU A 74 -1.86 -10.69 -7.74
N PRO A 75 -0.65 -10.29 -8.17
CA PRO A 75 -0.15 -8.96 -7.87
C PRO A 75 -1.20 -7.93 -8.32
N ALA A 76 -1.39 -6.89 -7.51
CA ALA A 76 -2.30 -5.80 -7.86
C ALA A 76 -1.72 -5.03 -9.04
N GLY A 77 -2.02 -5.49 -10.25
CA GLY A 77 -1.47 -4.96 -11.49
C GLY A 77 -1.08 -6.06 -12.46
N ARG A 78 -0.63 -5.64 -13.64
CA ARG A 78 -0.05 -6.56 -14.62
C ARG A 78 1.36 -6.96 -14.19
N VAL A 79 1.72 -8.21 -14.45
CA VAL A 79 3.11 -8.66 -14.36
C VAL A 79 3.80 -8.21 -15.63
N LEU A 80 4.88 -7.45 -15.49
CA LEU A 80 5.74 -7.05 -16.59
C LEU A 80 7.09 -7.72 -16.39
N GLU A 81 7.51 -8.50 -17.38
CA GLU A 81 8.90 -8.95 -17.46
C GLU A 81 9.71 -7.79 -18.04
N VAL A 82 10.57 -7.20 -17.20
CA VAL A 82 11.40 -6.05 -17.55
C VAL A 82 12.82 -6.39 -17.15
N ASP A 83 13.77 -6.18 -18.06
CA ASP A 83 15.18 -6.21 -17.70
C ASP A 83 15.49 -5.07 -16.73
N ALA A 84 16.02 -5.40 -15.55
CA ALA A 84 16.28 -4.46 -14.46
C ALA A 84 17.50 -3.55 -14.72
N THR A 85 17.74 -3.17 -15.98
CA THR A 85 18.78 -2.22 -16.40
C THR A 85 18.15 -0.88 -16.76
N PRO A 86 18.89 0.24 -16.66
CA PRO A 86 18.36 1.55 -17.06
C PRO A 86 17.90 1.59 -18.51
N ASP A 87 18.64 0.91 -19.40
CA ASP A 87 18.32 0.84 -20.84
C ASP A 87 17.07 -0.03 -21.08
N GLY A 88 16.93 -1.17 -20.40
CA GLY A 88 15.72 -1.98 -20.49
C GLY A 88 14.48 -1.23 -20.02
N ILE A 89 14.59 -0.46 -18.93
CA ILE A 89 13.49 0.38 -18.44
C ILE A 89 13.13 1.47 -19.47
N ARG A 90 14.12 2.05 -20.15
CA ARG A 90 13.89 3.06 -21.17
C ARG A 90 13.17 2.48 -22.38
N ASP A 91 13.62 1.33 -22.88
CA ASP A 91 13.02 0.68 -24.03
C ASP A 91 11.54 0.36 -23.77
N HIS A 92 11.22 -0.23 -22.62
CA HIS A 92 9.84 -0.53 -22.26
C HIS A 92 8.97 0.73 -22.02
N LEU A 93 9.57 1.85 -21.62
CA LEU A 93 8.85 3.14 -21.54
C LEU A 93 8.57 3.71 -22.93
N GLU A 94 9.51 3.61 -23.86
CA GLU A 94 9.37 4.07 -25.24
C GLU A 94 8.36 3.23 -26.03
N HIS A 95 8.28 1.93 -25.76
CA HIS A 95 7.29 1.02 -26.37
C HIS A 95 5.90 1.09 -25.70
N GLY A 96 5.76 1.82 -24.59
CA GLY A 96 4.49 1.97 -23.87
C GLY A 96 4.10 0.76 -23.02
N ASP A 97 5.06 -0.13 -22.73
CA ASP A 97 4.84 -1.32 -21.92
C ASP A 97 4.62 -0.98 -20.44
N PHE A 98 5.07 0.19 -19.97
CA PHE A 98 4.66 0.73 -18.67
C PHE A 98 4.46 2.25 -18.63
N SER A 99 3.63 2.67 -17.68
CA SER A 99 3.32 4.08 -17.44
C SER A 99 4.51 4.81 -16.81
N THR A 100 4.51 6.14 -16.91
CA THR A 100 5.57 6.98 -16.33
C THR A 100 5.68 6.85 -14.80
N ASP A 101 4.58 6.51 -14.12
CA ASP A 101 4.58 6.32 -12.67
C ASP A 101 5.18 4.97 -12.27
N GLU A 102 4.94 3.91 -13.06
CA GLU A 102 5.59 2.61 -12.90
C GLU A 102 7.10 2.73 -13.16
N ALA A 103 7.50 3.44 -14.22
CA ALA A 103 8.90 3.72 -14.54
C ALA A 103 9.63 4.41 -13.38
N ARG A 104 8.99 5.43 -12.79
CA ARG A 104 9.55 6.18 -11.65
C ARG A 104 9.73 5.29 -10.42
N ALA A 105 8.76 4.41 -10.14
CA ALA A 105 8.85 3.47 -9.03
C ALA A 105 10.04 2.51 -9.22
N ILE A 106 10.20 1.93 -10.41
CA ILE A 106 11.30 1.01 -10.73
C ILE A 106 12.65 1.73 -10.67
N ALA A 107 12.77 2.91 -11.29
CA ALA A 107 14.00 3.71 -11.27
C ALA A 107 14.44 4.06 -9.83
N SER A 108 13.49 4.39 -8.95
CA SER A 108 13.79 4.70 -7.54
C SER A 108 14.31 3.49 -6.75
N VAL A 109 13.93 2.27 -7.15
CA VAL A 109 14.45 1.03 -6.55
C VAL A 109 15.83 0.73 -7.10
N LEU A 110 16.02 0.89 -8.41
CA LEU A 110 17.31 0.65 -9.07
C LEU A 110 18.40 1.59 -8.56
N GLU A 111 18.10 2.88 -8.40
CA GLU A 111 19.02 3.86 -7.82
C GLU A 111 19.49 3.45 -6.42
N LYS A 112 18.58 2.93 -5.59
CA LYS A 112 18.91 2.45 -4.24
C LYS A 112 19.81 1.22 -4.29
N LEU A 113 19.55 0.28 -5.20
CA LEU A 113 20.39 -0.90 -5.38
C LEU A 113 21.81 -0.51 -5.83
N GLU A 114 21.94 0.38 -6.80
CA GLU A 114 23.25 0.89 -7.21
C GLU A 114 23.98 1.63 -6.09
N SER A 115 23.23 2.40 -5.28
CA SER A 115 23.82 3.13 -4.16
C SER A 115 24.39 2.17 -3.11
N LEU A 116 23.71 1.05 -2.85
CA LEU A 116 24.18 0.01 -1.94
C LEU A 116 25.43 -0.68 -2.48
N GLU A 117 25.47 -0.98 -3.79
CA GLU A 117 26.65 -1.57 -4.42
C GLU A 117 27.87 -0.65 -4.35
N LYS A 118 27.69 0.65 -4.64
CA LYS A 118 28.75 1.65 -4.52
C LYS A 118 29.27 1.76 -3.08
N ILE A 119 28.39 1.68 -2.08
CA ILE A 119 28.79 1.68 -0.66
C ILE A 119 29.62 0.43 -0.33
N SER A 120 29.17 -0.76 -0.75
CA SER A 120 29.90 -2.01 -0.55
C SER A 120 31.32 -1.96 -1.15
N VAL A 121 31.46 -1.43 -2.37
CA VAL A 121 32.76 -1.27 -3.03
C VAL A 121 33.65 -0.28 -2.28
N LEU A 122 33.09 0.80 -1.73
CA LEU A 122 33.84 1.77 -0.92
C LEU A 122 34.30 1.15 0.39
N GLU A 123 33.47 0.37 1.07
CA GLU A 123 33.84 -0.37 2.29
C GLU A 123 35.02 -1.32 2.02
N GLN A 124 34.95 -2.10 0.94
CA GLN A 124 36.05 -3.00 0.54
C GLN A 124 37.35 -2.23 0.24
N ARG A 125 37.28 -1.07 -0.41
CA ARG A 125 38.45 -0.22 -0.67
C ARG A 125 39.02 0.39 0.61
N VAL A 126 38.16 0.81 1.54
CA VAL A 126 38.58 1.30 2.85
C VAL A 126 39.26 0.18 3.64
N GLU A 127 38.70 -1.02 3.64
CA GLU A 127 39.27 -2.18 4.32
C GLU A 127 40.65 -2.53 3.75
N GLN A 128 40.80 -2.57 2.42
CA GLN A 128 42.09 -2.75 1.74
C GLN A 128 43.12 -1.67 2.13
N LEU A 129 42.71 -0.40 2.18
CA LEU A 129 43.59 0.70 2.59
C LEU A 129 43.97 0.60 4.08
N THR A 130 43.05 0.23 4.95
CA THR A 130 43.35 0.02 6.38
C THR A 130 44.29 -1.17 6.59
N ALA A 131 44.13 -2.25 5.84
CA ALA A 131 45.03 -3.40 5.88
C ALA A 131 46.44 -3.04 5.38
N LEU A 132 46.55 -2.23 4.34
CA LEU A 132 47.83 -1.72 3.84
C LEU A 132 48.51 -0.76 4.83
N LEU A 133 47.74 0.09 5.51
CA LEU A 133 48.27 1.01 6.52
C LEU A 133 48.71 0.27 7.80
N GLN A 134 47.99 -0.78 8.20
CA GLN A 134 48.37 -1.62 9.35
C GLN A 134 49.54 -2.56 9.03
N GLY A 135 49.64 -3.05 7.79
CA GLY A 135 50.78 -3.85 7.31
C GLY A 135 52.01 -3.04 6.91
N GLY A 136 51.86 -1.71 6.73
CA GLY A 136 52.93 -0.77 6.37
C GLY A 136 53.56 -0.01 7.53
N ALA A 137 53.13 -0.28 8.78
CA ALA A 137 53.78 0.26 9.97
C ALA A 137 55.01 -0.60 10.35
N ILE A 138 56.15 -0.27 9.75
CA ILE A 138 57.50 -0.59 10.24
C ILE A 138 58.14 0.72 10.70
#